data_AF-A0A954HV00-F1
#
_entry.id   AF-A0A954HV00-F1
#
_cell.length_a   1.000
_cell.length_b   1.000
_cell.length_c   1.000
_cell.angle_alpha   90.00
_cell.angle_beta   90.00
_cell.angle_gamma   90.00
#
_symmetry.space_group_name_H-M   'P 1'
#
loop_
_entity.id
_entity.type
_entity.pdbx_description
1 polymer ?
#
loop_
_entity_poly.entity_id
_entity_poly.type
_entity_poly.pdbx_seq_one_letter_code
_entity_poly.pdbx_strand_id
1 'polypeptide(L)'
;MADTGFVFTDDAAVMRHALQLAARGIGLVEPNPAVGAVLVDQQRRLIAAGFHTRCGEAHAEIHALRSAGTAAHGARLFVTLEPCAHFGRTPPCTDAVIEAGVGEVVIGCLDPAPHTSGRGVERLKNAGIPVTVGVCEHEARHLIAPFEQLMCHGRPWVHAKWAMTLDGKIASRSGHSQWITNEDSRAKVHRLRGIMDAVVTGSGTARHDDPLLTTRPPGPRTPMRIVVDSDGTAVKENSRLITTVAEAPVMICVRRNADAEHCRRLQNAGAEILVLPTESPADQVSLLLTELGQRKMTNILIEAGSGLLGTFFDLQLIDEVHVYIAPKLVG
;
A
#
# COMPACT_ATOMS: atom_id res chain seq x y z
N MET A 1 29.78 -17.18 4.63
CA MET A 1 29.44 -17.97 5.83
C MET A 1 28.83 -17.02 6.85
N ALA A 2 27.50 -16.92 6.88
CA ALA A 2 26.82 -16.23 7.97
C ALA A 2 26.33 -17.32 8.92
N ASP A 3 27.20 -17.72 9.85
CA ASP A 3 26.81 -18.44 11.05
C ASP A 3 26.10 -17.43 11.96
N THR A 4 24.83 -17.17 11.69
CA THR A 4 23.97 -16.49 12.67
C THR A 4 23.30 -17.59 13.45
N GLY A 5 23.92 -18.03 14.56
CA GLY A 5 23.36 -18.96 15.54
C GLY A 5 22.07 -18.46 16.23
N PHE A 6 21.32 -17.59 15.57
CA PHE A 6 20.02 -17.12 15.98
C PHE A 6 19.00 -18.25 15.86
N VAL A 7 18.38 -18.57 16.99
CA VAL A 7 17.38 -19.63 17.11
C VAL A 7 16.06 -18.98 17.48
N PHE A 8 15.02 -19.22 16.69
CA PHE A 8 13.68 -18.74 16.99
C PHE A 8 13.03 -19.60 18.10
N THR A 9 12.20 -18.97 18.93
CA THR A 9 11.52 -19.62 20.07
C THR A 9 10.39 -20.55 19.64
N ASP A 10 9.69 -20.21 18.56
CA ASP A 10 8.51 -20.88 18.02
C ASP A 10 8.28 -20.49 16.55
N ASP A 11 7.35 -21.20 15.91
CA ASP A 11 6.98 -21.00 14.52
C ASP A 11 6.38 -19.61 14.26
N ALA A 12 5.67 -19.04 15.24
CA ALA A 12 5.15 -17.69 15.15
C ALA A 12 6.28 -16.64 15.18
N ALA A 13 7.36 -16.87 15.93
CA ALA A 13 8.53 -16.00 15.94
C ALA A 13 9.26 -16.01 14.58
N VAL A 14 9.38 -17.18 13.93
CA VAL A 14 9.92 -17.27 12.56
C VAL A 14 9.02 -16.52 11.58
N MET A 15 7.71 -16.74 11.64
CA MET A 15 6.76 -16.09 10.74
C MET A 15 6.71 -14.58 10.94
N ARG A 16 6.73 -14.07 12.18
CA ARG A 16 6.81 -12.63 12.44
C ARG A 16 8.09 -12.01 11.89
N HIS A 17 9.20 -12.74 11.90
CA HIS A 17 10.42 -12.29 11.24
C HIS A 17 10.26 -12.25 9.72
N ALA A 18 9.62 -13.25 9.12
CA ALA A 18 9.26 -13.21 7.70
C ALA A 18 8.36 -12.01 7.36
N LEU A 19 7.37 -11.70 8.20
CA LEU A 19 6.49 -10.51 8.05
C LEU A 19 7.27 -9.19 8.16
N GLN A 20 8.21 -9.09 9.10
CA GLN A 20 9.09 -7.92 9.22
C GLN A 20 9.95 -7.72 7.97
N LEU A 21 10.46 -8.81 7.38
CA LEU A 21 11.21 -8.76 6.13
C LEU A 21 10.29 -8.32 4.97
N ALA A 22 9.10 -8.90 4.88
CA ALA A 22 8.11 -8.58 3.86
C ALA A 22 7.74 -7.08 3.89
N ALA A 23 7.52 -6.50 5.08
CA ALA A 23 7.19 -5.08 5.25
C ALA A 23 8.24 -4.11 4.67
N ARG A 24 9.49 -4.57 4.45
CA ARG A 24 10.53 -3.76 3.80
C ARG A 24 10.28 -3.56 2.30
N GLY A 25 9.43 -4.38 1.69
CA GLY A 25 9.02 -4.24 0.29
C GLY A 25 7.90 -3.22 0.07
N ILE A 26 7.23 -2.74 1.13
CA ILE A 26 6.13 -1.78 1.01
C ILE A 26 6.61 -0.49 0.32
N GLY A 27 5.88 -0.11 -0.72
CA GLY A 27 6.18 1.00 -1.62
C GLY A 27 7.06 0.63 -2.82
N LEU A 28 7.68 -0.55 -2.85
CA LEU A 28 8.64 -0.98 -3.88
C LEU A 28 8.12 -2.14 -4.75
N VAL A 29 7.23 -2.96 -4.21
CA VAL A 29 6.80 -4.23 -4.81
C VAL A 29 5.45 -4.14 -5.51
N GLU A 30 4.65 -3.14 -5.16
CA GLU A 30 3.29 -2.98 -5.65
C GLU A 30 3.28 -2.79 -7.18
N PRO A 31 2.27 -3.34 -7.89
CA PRO A 31 1.02 -3.92 -7.36
C PRO A 31 1.13 -5.38 -6.90
N ASN A 32 2.30 -6.00 -6.93
CA ASN A 32 2.48 -7.34 -6.36
C ASN A 32 2.46 -7.26 -4.82
N PRO A 33 2.15 -8.37 -4.11
CA PRO A 33 2.14 -8.37 -2.66
C PRO A 33 3.55 -8.27 -2.06
N ALA A 34 3.63 -7.69 -0.87
CA ALA A 34 4.79 -7.77 0.00
C ALA A 34 4.86 -9.17 0.61
N VAL A 35 5.92 -9.92 0.26
CA VAL A 35 6.13 -11.30 0.72
C VAL A 35 7.50 -11.43 1.35
N GLY A 36 7.58 -12.19 2.45
CA GLY A 36 8.81 -12.56 3.13
C GLY A 36 8.92 -14.07 3.26
N ALA A 37 10.15 -14.57 3.22
CA ALA A 37 10.48 -15.98 3.30
C ALA A 37 11.68 -16.21 4.21
N VAL A 38 11.62 -17.20 5.08
CA VAL A 38 12.67 -17.56 6.03
C VAL A 38 12.86 -19.07 6.01
N LEU A 39 14.09 -19.52 5.79
CA LEU A 39 14.49 -20.91 5.91
C LEU A 39 15.14 -21.14 7.26
N VAL A 40 14.65 -22.14 7.98
CA VAL A 40 15.23 -22.58 9.25
C VAL A 40 15.48 -24.07 9.24
N ASP A 41 16.40 -24.52 10.08
CA ASP A 41 16.56 -25.96 10.34
C ASP A 41 15.49 -26.49 11.30
N GLN A 42 15.60 -27.78 11.65
CA GLN A 42 14.67 -28.45 12.56
C GLN A 42 14.70 -27.88 14.00
N GLN A 43 15.79 -27.24 14.39
CA GLN A 43 15.92 -26.55 15.69
C GLN A 43 15.47 -25.08 15.61
N ARG A 44 14.95 -24.63 14.45
CA ARG A 44 14.59 -23.25 14.14
C ARG A 44 15.79 -22.29 14.17
N ARG A 45 16.97 -22.77 13.81
CA ARG A 45 18.13 -21.92 13.54
C ARG A 45 18.00 -21.30 12.15
N LEU A 46 18.25 -20.00 12.04
CA LEU A 46 18.16 -19.29 10.77
C LEU A 46 19.21 -19.82 9.78
N ILE A 47 18.77 -20.28 8.60
CA ILE A 47 19.63 -20.68 7.48
C ILE A 47 19.76 -19.53 6.49
N ALA A 48 18.63 -19.01 6.04
CA ALA A 48 18.56 -17.93 5.07
C ALA A 48 17.22 -17.20 5.16
N ALA A 49 17.16 -16.00 4.59
CA ALA A 49 15.92 -15.27 4.47
C ALA A 49 15.90 -14.41 3.20
N GLY A 50 14.69 -14.05 2.77
CA GLY A 50 14.45 -13.23 1.59
C GLY A 50 13.13 -12.49 1.72
N PHE A 51 12.99 -11.43 0.94
CA PHE A 51 11.71 -10.74 0.74
C PHE A 51 11.64 -10.26 -0.70
N HIS A 52 10.43 -10.01 -1.19
CA HIS A 52 10.24 -9.45 -2.52
C HIS A 52 10.75 -8.00 -2.52
N THR A 53 11.76 -7.69 -3.33
CA THR A 53 12.46 -6.40 -3.28
C THR A 53 11.89 -5.36 -4.24
N ARG A 54 11.36 -5.80 -5.38
CA ARG A 54 10.87 -4.93 -6.44
C ARG A 54 9.91 -5.65 -7.37
N CYS A 55 8.88 -4.94 -7.83
CA CYS A 55 7.95 -5.46 -8.82
C CYS A 55 8.67 -6.00 -10.09
N GLY A 56 8.38 -7.24 -10.45
CA GLY A 56 8.95 -7.93 -11.61
C GLY A 56 10.29 -8.62 -11.37
N GLU A 57 10.86 -8.51 -10.18
CA GLU A 57 12.05 -9.27 -9.77
C GLU A 57 11.66 -10.61 -9.13
N ALA A 58 12.66 -11.33 -8.59
CA ALA A 58 12.44 -12.63 -7.96
C ALA A 58 11.62 -12.50 -6.67
N HIS A 59 10.76 -13.48 -6.40
CA HIS A 59 9.96 -13.50 -5.18
C HIS A 59 10.81 -13.86 -3.94
N ALA A 60 10.23 -13.69 -2.75
CA ALA A 60 10.90 -13.88 -1.48
C ALA A 60 11.51 -15.28 -1.33
N GLU A 61 10.76 -16.30 -1.74
CA GLU A 61 11.14 -17.71 -1.70
C GLU A 61 12.41 -17.94 -2.52
N ILE A 62 12.46 -17.37 -3.73
CA ILE A 62 13.63 -17.49 -4.62
C ILE A 62 14.86 -16.83 -4.00
N HIS A 63 14.72 -15.66 -3.37
CA HIS A 63 15.82 -15.02 -2.66
C HIS A 63 16.32 -15.87 -1.48
N ALA A 64 15.41 -16.40 -0.66
CA ALA A 64 15.76 -17.27 0.46
C ALA A 64 16.45 -18.57 0.01
N LEU A 65 15.90 -19.25 -0.99
CA LEU A 65 16.44 -20.50 -1.54
C LEU A 65 17.82 -20.31 -2.16
N ARG A 66 18.01 -19.26 -2.98
CA ARG A 66 19.31 -18.94 -3.56
C ARG A 66 20.36 -18.64 -2.50
N SER A 67 19.98 -17.94 -1.43
CA SER A 67 20.88 -17.64 -0.31
C SER A 67 21.21 -18.89 0.52
N ALA A 68 20.29 -19.84 0.64
CA ALA A 68 20.52 -21.10 1.37
C ALA A 68 21.38 -22.10 0.58
N GLY A 69 21.23 -22.14 -0.75
CA GLY A 69 21.89 -23.15 -1.59
C GLY A 69 21.50 -24.56 -1.16
N THR A 70 22.48 -25.45 -1.00
CA THR A 70 22.24 -26.85 -0.59
C THR A 70 21.69 -26.98 0.83
N ALA A 71 21.83 -25.96 1.68
CA ALA A 71 21.28 -25.97 3.03
C ALA A 71 19.74 -25.88 3.07
N ALA A 72 19.08 -25.60 1.94
CA ALA A 72 17.62 -25.64 1.84
C ALA A 72 17.06 -27.07 1.91
N HIS A 73 17.86 -28.08 1.57
CA HIS A 73 17.40 -29.47 1.53
C HIS A 73 17.03 -29.97 2.93
N GLY A 74 15.78 -30.40 3.11
CA GLY A 74 15.23 -30.85 4.40
C GLY A 74 14.94 -29.73 5.41
N ALA A 75 15.16 -28.46 5.03
CA ALA A 75 14.85 -27.31 5.86
C ALA A 75 13.33 -27.03 5.92
N ARG A 76 12.92 -26.18 6.86
CA ARG A 76 11.55 -25.67 6.99
C ARG A 76 11.49 -24.27 6.39
N LEU A 77 10.63 -24.06 5.40
CA LEU A 77 10.40 -22.77 4.76
C LEU A 77 9.16 -22.09 5.36
N PHE A 78 9.36 -20.95 5.98
CA PHE A 78 8.29 -20.05 6.41
C PHE A 78 8.07 -18.99 5.36
N VAL A 79 6.84 -18.80 4.89
CA VAL A 79 6.49 -17.81 3.87
C VAL A 79 5.20 -17.10 4.24
N THR A 80 5.16 -15.77 4.10
CA THR A 80 4.03 -14.96 4.59
C THR A 80 2.76 -15.12 3.76
N LEU A 81 2.89 -15.47 2.48
CA LEU A 81 1.81 -15.69 1.53
C LEU A 81 2.04 -17.02 0.81
N GLU A 82 0.95 -17.69 0.41
CA GLU A 82 1.02 -18.92 -0.39
C GLU A 82 1.97 -18.77 -1.61
N PRO A 83 2.95 -19.68 -1.79
CA PRO A 83 3.84 -19.65 -2.94
C PRO A 83 3.09 -19.80 -4.26
N CYS A 84 3.45 -18.99 -5.25
CA CYS A 84 2.75 -19.01 -6.53
C CYS A 84 2.86 -20.37 -7.24
N ALA A 85 1.73 -20.82 -7.79
CA ALA A 85 1.60 -22.09 -8.51
C ALA A 85 1.47 -21.96 -10.03
N HIS A 86 1.37 -20.72 -10.54
CA HIS A 86 1.16 -20.41 -11.94
C HIS A 86 2.40 -19.75 -12.56
N PHE A 87 2.58 -19.93 -13.86
CA PHE A 87 3.58 -19.19 -14.62
C PHE A 87 3.11 -17.75 -14.80
N GLY A 88 3.78 -16.83 -14.11
CA GLY A 88 3.62 -15.39 -14.31
C GLY A 88 4.72 -14.84 -15.20
N ARG A 89 5.32 -13.72 -14.78
CA ARG A 89 6.56 -13.20 -15.37
C ARG A 89 7.79 -14.04 -15.02
N THR A 90 7.70 -14.79 -13.93
CA THR A 90 8.71 -15.71 -13.40
C THR A 90 8.12 -17.12 -13.28
N PRO A 91 8.96 -18.18 -13.27
CA PRO A 91 8.50 -19.53 -12.97
C PRO A 91 7.85 -19.64 -11.58
N PRO A 92 6.95 -20.63 -11.35
CA PRO A 92 6.29 -20.81 -10.06
C PRO A 92 7.28 -21.01 -8.92
N CYS A 93 7.06 -20.34 -7.79
CA CYS A 93 7.91 -20.51 -6.60
C CYS A 93 7.79 -21.91 -6.01
N THR A 94 6.62 -22.53 -6.15
CA THR A 94 6.39 -23.93 -5.77
C THR A 94 7.38 -24.90 -6.43
N ASP A 95 7.73 -24.69 -7.71
CA ASP A 95 8.71 -25.55 -8.39
C ASP A 95 10.11 -25.40 -7.81
N ALA A 96 10.54 -24.17 -7.55
CA ALA A 96 11.83 -23.91 -6.92
C ALA A 96 11.92 -24.51 -5.50
N VAL A 97 10.82 -24.48 -4.73
CA VAL A 97 10.74 -25.10 -3.40
C VAL A 97 10.88 -26.62 -3.48
N ILE A 98 10.21 -27.25 -4.46
CA ILE A 98 10.28 -28.70 -4.71
C ILE A 98 11.69 -29.10 -5.16
N GLU A 99 12.26 -28.40 -6.13
CA GLU A 99 13.60 -28.66 -6.66
C GLU A 99 14.69 -28.49 -5.60
N ALA A 100 14.53 -27.55 -4.67
CA ALA A 100 15.45 -27.35 -3.56
C ALA A 100 15.37 -28.45 -2.48
N GLY A 101 14.37 -29.33 -2.55
CA GLY A 101 14.16 -30.41 -1.59
C GLY A 101 13.79 -29.92 -0.19
N VAL A 102 13.02 -28.84 -0.08
CA VAL A 102 12.52 -28.32 1.20
C VAL A 102 11.68 -29.38 1.92
N GLY A 103 11.93 -29.56 3.23
CA GLY A 103 11.33 -30.63 4.02
C GLY A 103 9.93 -30.32 4.58
N GLU A 104 9.60 -29.04 4.76
CA GLU A 104 8.27 -28.56 5.21
C GLU A 104 8.06 -27.11 4.77
N VAL A 105 6.82 -26.75 4.45
CA VAL A 105 6.42 -25.34 4.19
C VAL A 105 5.37 -24.87 5.20
N VAL A 106 5.63 -23.75 5.85
CA VAL A 106 4.73 -23.08 6.79
C VAL A 106 4.29 -21.75 6.20
N ILE A 107 2.99 -21.56 6.03
CA ILE A 107 2.39 -20.44 5.29
C ILE A 107 1.61 -19.55 6.24
N GLY A 108 1.80 -18.23 6.09
CA GLY A 108 1.07 -17.22 6.85
C GLY A 108 -0.40 -17.17 6.48
N CYS A 109 -0.70 -16.82 5.22
CA CYS A 109 -2.05 -16.82 4.67
C CYS A 109 -2.08 -17.37 3.23
N LEU A 110 -3.25 -17.83 2.80
CA LEU A 110 -3.46 -18.26 1.41
C LEU A 110 -3.50 -17.08 0.45
N ASP A 111 -3.26 -17.33 -0.84
CA ASP A 111 -3.47 -16.32 -1.86
C ASP A 111 -4.97 -15.94 -1.89
N PRO A 112 -5.34 -14.65 -1.74
CA PRO A 112 -6.73 -14.23 -1.78
C PRO A 112 -7.35 -14.35 -3.18
N ALA A 113 -6.53 -14.42 -4.24
CA ALA A 113 -7.00 -14.48 -5.61
C ALA A 113 -7.79 -15.79 -5.84
N PRO A 114 -9.08 -15.73 -6.20
CA PRO A 114 -9.93 -16.93 -6.31
C PRO A 114 -9.44 -17.98 -7.31
N HIS A 115 -8.65 -17.57 -8.29
CA HIS A 115 -8.09 -18.45 -9.33
C HIS A 115 -6.77 -19.12 -8.92
N THR A 116 -6.16 -18.71 -7.81
CA THR A 116 -4.85 -19.21 -7.35
C THR A 116 -4.91 -19.82 -5.96
N SER A 117 -5.86 -19.37 -5.11
CA SER A 117 -6.02 -19.82 -3.72
C SER A 117 -5.98 -21.34 -3.57
N GLY A 118 -5.05 -21.84 -2.76
CA GLY A 118 -4.89 -23.25 -2.42
C GLY A 118 -4.13 -24.10 -3.45
N ARG A 119 -3.91 -23.62 -4.67
CA ARG A 119 -3.22 -24.40 -5.72
C ARG A 119 -1.74 -24.61 -5.42
N GLY A 120 -1.09 -23.64 -4.77
CA GLY A 120 0.30 -23.75 -4.35
C GLY A 120 0.45 -24.77 -3.23
N VAL A 121 -0.48 -24.74 -2.26
CA VAL A 121 -0.58 -25.74 -1.19
C VAL A 121 -0.77 -27.14 -1.75
N GLU A 122 -1.72 -27.32 -2.68
CA GLU A 122 -1.97 -28.62 -3.32
C GLU A 122 -0.74 -29.15 -4.07
N ARG A 123 -0.06 -28.29 -4.84
CA ARG A 123 1.14 -28.67 -5.58
C ARG A 123 2.27 -29.15 -4.67
N LEU A 124 2.52 -28.44 -3.56
CA LEU A 124 3.52 -28.84 -2.57
C LEU A 124 3.16 -30.17 -1.89
N LYS A 125 1.89 -30.36 -1.51
CA LYS A 125 1.40 -31.62 -0.93
C LYS A 125 1.53 -32.79 -1.89
N ASN A 126 1.21 -32.59 -3.18
CA ASN A 126 1.33 -33.62 -4.21
C ASN A 126 2.80 -34.02 -4.47
N ALA A 127 3.74 -33.11 -4.22
CA ALA A 127 5.18 -33.41 -4.26
C ALA A 127 5.71 -34.07 -2.97
N GLY A 128 4.83 -34.38 -2.01
CA GLY A 128 5.19 -35.03 -0.75
C GLY A 128 5.72 -34.10 0.34
N ILE A 129 5.61 -32.78 0.16
CA ILE A 129 6.07 -31.79 1.15
C ILE A 129 4.92 -31.51 2.14
N PRO A 130 5.12 -31.72 3.45
CA PRO A 130 4.17 -31.29 4.48
C PRO A 130 3.95 -29.77 4.45
N VAL A 131 2.68 -29.34 4.54
CA VAL A 131 2.31 -27.92 4.52
C VAL A 131 1.41 -27.58 5.71
N THR A 132 1.83 -26.59 6.49
CA THR A 132 1.04 -25.96 7.56
C THR A 132 0.61 -24.56 7.11
N VAL A 133 -0.65 -24.20 7.30
CA VAL A 133 -1.21 -22.89 6.88
C VAL A 133 -1.83 -22.20 8.08
N GLY A 134 -1.72 -20.87 8.14
CA GLY A 134 -2.42 -20.02 9.10
C GLY A 134 -1.57 -19.54 10.28
N VAL A 135 -0.24 -19.68 10.22
CA VAL A 135 0.64 -19.18 11.28
C VAL A 135 0.73 -17.66 11.17
N CYS A 136 0.33 -16.92 12.22
CA CYS A 136 0.21 -15.44 12.15
C CYS A 136 -0.65 -14.96 10.97
N GLU A 137 -1.75 -15.67 10.69
CA GLU A 137 -2.61 -15.40 9.53
C GLU A 137 -3.18 -13.98 9.54
N HIS A 138 -3.58 -13.48 10.71
CA HIS A 138 -4.15 -12.14 10.82
C HIS A 138 -3.12 -11.07 10.42
N GLU A 139 -1.90 -11.16 10.93
CA GLU A 139 -0.82 -10.25 10.57
C GLU A 139 -0.41 -10.39 9.10
N ALA A 140 -0.42 -11.61 8.56
CA ALA A 140 -0.12 -11.87 7.15
C ALA A 140 -1.16 -11.29 6.20
N ARG A 141 -2.46 -11.46 6.50
CA ARG A 141 -3.55 -10.84 5.73
C ARG A 141 -3.52 -9.32 5.82
N HIS A 142 -3.25 -8.77 7.01
CA HIS A 142 -3.15 -7.32 7.18
C HIS A 142 -2.01 -6.72 6.32
N LEU A 143 -0.87 -7.39 6.25
CA LEU A 143 0.26 -6.97 5.41
C LEU A 143 -0.11 -6.89 3.92
N ILE A 144 -0.91 -7.84 3.42
CA ILE A 144 -1.30 -7.90 2.01
C ILE A 144 -2.69 -7.31 1.73
N ALA A 145 -3.34 -6.69 2.72
CA ALA A 145 -4.70 -6.16 2.58
C ALA A 145 -4.86 -5.22 1.36
N PRO A 146 -3.89 -4.35 1.02
CA PRO A 146 -3.98 -3.55 -0.20
C PRO A 146 -3.94 -4.34 -1.50
N PHE A 147 -3.15 -5.42 -1.53
CA PHE A 147 -3.11 -6.34 -2.66
C PHE A 147 -4.44 -7.10 -2.79
N GLU A 148 -4.95 -7.64 -1.68
CA GLU A 148 -6.25 -8.31 -1.63
C GLU A 148 -7.37 -7.38 -2.11
N GLN A 149 -7.39 -6.13 -1.63
CA GLN A 149 -8.39 -5.14 -2.01
C GLN A 149 -8.39 -4.87 -3.52
N LEU A 150 -7.21 -4.68 -4.11
CA LEU A 150 -7.08 -4.47 -5.55
C LEU A 150 -7.50 -5.71 -6.35
N MET A 151 -7.11 -6.90 -5.91
CA MET A 151 -7.36 -8.14 -6.65
C MET A 151 -8.81 -8.62 -6.56
N CYS A 152 -9.43 -8.50 -5.38
CA CYS A 152 -10.77 -9.01 -5.12
C CYS A 152 -11.85 -7.97 -5.40
N HIS A 153 -11.57 -6.68 -5.18
CA HIS A 153 -12.56 -5.60 -5.26
C HIS A 153 -12.25 -4.57 -6.34
N GLY A 154 -11.09 -4.64 -7.00
CA GLY A 154 -10.76 -3.77 -8.14
C GLY A 154 -10.56 -2.30 -7.75
N ARG A 155 -10.33 -1.98 -6.47
CA ARG A 155 -10.08 -0.62 -5.96
C ARG A 155 -8.85 -0.60 -5.05
N PRO A 156 -8.17 0.55 -4.90
CA PRO A 156 -7.10 0.68 -3.92
C PRO A 156 -7.63 0.58 -2.48
N TRP A 157 -6.71 0.26 -1.57
CA TRP A 157 -6.87 0.44 -0.13
C TRP A 157 -6.77 1.92 0.22
N VAL A 158 -7.76 2.40 0.96
CA VAL A 158 -7.95 3.81 1.25
C VAL A 158 -7.57 4.10 2.69
N HIS A 159 -6.46 4.81 2.85
CA HIS A 159 -6.05 5.38 4.13
C HIS A 159 -6.70 6.76 4.28
N ALA A 160 -7.51 6.98 5.31
CA ALA A 160 -7.97 8.30 5.69
C ALA A 160 -7.07 8.86 6.78
N LYS A 161 -6.58 10.09 6.60
CA LYS A 161 -5.75 10.77 7.59
C LYS A 161 -6.30 12.14 7.93
N TRP A 162 -6.41 12.43 9.23
CA TRP A 162 -6.68 13.77 9.73
C TRP A 162 -5.95 14.03 11.04
N ALA A 163 -5.88 15.31 11.38
CA ALA A 163 -5.41 15.77 12.67
C ALA A 163 -6.53 16.52 13.36
N MET A 164 -6.68 16.30 14.66
CA MET A 164 -7.67 16.98 15.47
C MET A 164 -7.12 17.34 16.84
N THR A 165 -7.75 18.32 17.46
CA THR A 165 -7.60 18.63 18.88
C THR A 165 -8.29 17.56 19.73
N LEU A 166 -8.07 17.57 21.04
CA LEU A 166 -8.62 16.56 21.96
C LEU A 166 -10.16 16.61 21.99
N ASP A 167 -10.75 17.77 21.78
CA ASP A 167 -12.19 18.02 21.61
C ASP A 167 -12.69 17.83 20.16
N GLY A 168 -11.90 17.18 19.31
CA GLY A 168 -12.34 16.70 17.99
C GLY A 168 -12.39 17.76 16.88
N LYS A 169 -11.74 18.92 17.05
CA LYS A 169 -11.74 20.00 16.04
C LYS A 169 -10.57 19.85 15.08
N ILE A 170 -10.86 19.90 13.78
CA ILE A 170 -9.86 19.86 12.69
C ILE A 170 -9.40 21.26 12.24
N ALA A 171 -10.14 22.30 12.64
CA ALA A 171 -9.80 23.70 12.45
C ALA A 171 -10.47 24.53 13.56
N SER A 172 -9.93 25.70 13.84
CA SER A 172 -10.61 26.70 14.69
C SER A 172 -11.82 27.31 13.97
N ARG A 173 -12.66 28.06 14.69
CA ARG A 173 -13.83 28.76 14.12
C ARG A 173 -13.47 29.76 13.00
N SER A 174 -12.23 30.27 12.99
CA SER A 174 -11.72 31.17 11.94
C SER A 174 -11.14 30.41 10.73
N GLY A 175 -11.21 29.07 10.71
CA GLY A 175 -10.62 28.24 9.67
C GLY A 175 -9.11 28.00 9.85
N HIS A 176 -8.48 28.57 10.88
CA HIS A 176 -7.06 28.32 11.14
C HIS A 176 -6.87 26.88 11.66
N SER A 177 -6.22 26.04 10.85
CA SER A 177 -5.97 24.61 11.08
C SER A 177 -4.48 24.27 11.16
N GLN A 178 -3.60 25.25 10.93
CA GLN A 178 -2.17 24.99 10.91
C GLN A 178 -1.65 24.68 12.34
N TRP A 179 -0.73 23.71 12.40
CA TRP A 179 0.03 23.31 13.60
C TRP A 179 -0.81 22.70 14.75
N ILE A 180 -1.88 21.97 14.42
CA ILE A 180 -2.51 21.06 15.39
C ILE A 180 -1.46 20.03 15.85
N THR A 181 -0.74 19.42 14.90
CA THR A 181 0.26 18.36 15.17
C THR A 181 1.67 18.91 15.38
N ASN A 182 2.54 18.08 15.99
CA ASN A 182 3.96 18.35 16.18
C ASN A 182 4.83 17.84 15.00
N GLU A 183 6.15 18.05 15.09
CA GLU A 183 7.13 17.64 14.07
C GLU A 183 7.15 16.12 13.85
N ASP A 184 7.12 15.32 14.92
CA ASP A 184 7.12 13.86 14.82
C ASP A 184 5.91 13.32 14.05
N SER A 185 4.74 13.89 14.30
CA SER A 185 3.50 13.56 13.60
C SER A 185 3.60 13.92 12.12
N ARG A 186 4.17 15.09 11.79
CA ARG A 186 4.40 15.47 10.39
C ARG A 186 5.40 14.55 9.70
N ALA A 187 6.46 14.14 10.40
CA ALA A 187 7.44 13.19 9.87
C ALA A 187 6.81 11.81 9.60
N LYS A 188 5.89 11.34 10.46
CA LYS A 188 5.10 10.13 10.22
C LYS A 188 4.21 10.24 8.99
N VAL A 189 3.49 11.35 8.83
CA VAL A 189 2.66 11.61 7.64
C VAL A 189 3.50 11.65 6.38
N HIS A 190 4.68 12.28 6.42
CA HIS A 190 5.59 12.25 5.28
C HIS A 190 6.07 10.84 4.93
N ARG A 191 6.42 10.00 5.92
CA ARG A 191 6.72 8.59 5.65
C ARG A 191 5.53 7.85 5.03
N LEU A 192 4.32 8.08 5.55
CA LEU A 192 3.08 7.50 5.01
C LEU A 192 2.88 7.90 3.54
N ARG A 193 2.97 9.18 3.19
CA ARG A 193 2.90 9.64 1.79
C ARG A 193 3.92 8.94 0.89
N GLY A 194 5.11 8.67 1.42
CA GLY A 194 6.22 8.09 0.68
C GLY A 194 6.01 6.65 0.23
N ILE A 195 4.99 5.96 0.75
CA ILE A 195 4.63 4.59 0.37
C ILE A 195 3.29 4.50 -0.38
N MET A 196 2.65 5.64 -0.67
CA MET A 196 1.34 5.68 -1.34
C MET A 196 1.50 5.82 -2.86
N ASP A 197 0.54 5.27 -3.61
CA ASP A 197 0.39 5.54 -5.04
C ASP A 197 -0.12 6.97 -5.29
N ALA A 198 -1.03 7.44 -4.44
CA ALA A 198 -1.62 8.76 -4.55
C ALA A 198 -1.96 9.39 -3.20
N VAL A 199 -1.91 10.72 -3.15
CA VAL A 199 -2.47 11.55 -2.09
C VAL A 199 -3.64 12.33 -2.67
N VAL A 200 -4.83 12.14 -2.11
CA VAL A 200 -6.08 12.75 -2.55
C VAL A 200 -6.49 13.86 -1.59
N THR A 201 -6.83 15.03 -2.13
CA THR A 201 -7.38 16.16 -1.39
C THR A 201 -8.65 16.69 -2.05
N GLY A 202 -9.43 17.48 -1.31
CA GLY A 202 -10.58 18.22 -1.84
C GLY A 202 -10.23 19.63 -2.30
N SER A 203 -11.12 20.22 -3.11
CA SER A 203 -11.04 21.60 -3.62
C SER A 203 -10.87 22.66 -2.54
N GLY A 204 -11.54 22.54 -1.39
CA GLY A 204 -11.41 23.48 -0.27
C GLY A 204 -9.99 23.58 0.25
N THR A 205 -9.36 22.43 0.54
CA THR A 205 -7.96 22.36 0.97
C THR A 205 -7.02 22.89 -0.12
N ALA A 206 -7.24 22.52 -1.39
CA ALA A 206 -6.43 23.03 -2.49
C ALA A 206 -6.50 24.57 -2.60
N ARG A 207 -7.69 25.15 -2.43
CA ARG A 207 -7.93 26.59 -2.52
C ARG A 207 -7.34 27.38 -1.34
N HIS A 208 -7.49 26.86 -0.12
CA HIS A 208 -7.15 27.61 1.09
C HIS A 208 -5.71 27.38 1.56
N ASP A 209 -5.18 26.17 1.37
CA ASP A 209 -3.86 25.80 1.91
C ASP A 209 -2.74 25.81 0.85
N ASP A 210 -3.10 25.84 -0.44
CA ASP A 210 -2.19 25.70 -1.59
C ASP A 210 -1.09 24.64 -1.34
N PRO A 211 -1.47 23.38 -1.09
CA PRO A 211 -0.57 22.40 -0.52
C PRO A 211 0.38 21.84 -1.59
N LEU A 212 1.61 21.47 -1.18
CA LEU A 212 2.51 20.73 -2.07
C LEU A 212 2.12 19.26 -2.23
N LEU A 213 1.61 18.63 -1.18
CA LEU A 213 1.32 17.18 -1.06
C LEU A 213 2.49 16.24 -1.42
N THR A 214 3.71 16.74 -1.53
CA THR A 214 4.92 15.94 -1.75
C THR A 214 5.46 15.31 -0.45
N THR A 215 6.33 14.32 -0.64
CA THR A 215 7.01 13.55 0.41
C THR A 215 8.34 14.21 0.78
N ARG A 216 8.59 14.46 2.08
CA ARG A 216 9.82 15.08 2.58
C ARG A 216 10.26 14.43 3.90
N PRO A 217 11.40 13.70 3.94
CA PRO A 217 12.26 13.35 2.82
C PRO A 217 11.54 12.46 1.78
N PRO A 218 12.07 12.32 0.55
CA PRO A 218 11.52 11.40 -0.45
C PRO A 218 11.40 9.97 0.09
N GLY A 219 10.33 9.29 -0.29
CA GLY A 219 10.08 7.88 0.03
C GLY A 219 10.41 6.96 -1.15
N PRO A 220 10.12 5.66 -1.03
CA PRO A 220 10.24 4.72 -2.15
C PRO A 220 9.32 5.06 -3.33
N ARG A 221 8.23 5.81 -3.08
CA ARG A 221 7.30 6.30 -4.11
C ARG A 221 7.27 7.83 -4.19
N THR A 222 6.95 8.29 -5.40
CA THR A 222 6.50 9.65 -5.66
C THR A 222 4.99 9.61 -5.90
N PRO A 223 4.15 9.92 -4.90
CA PRO A 223 2.71 9.77 -5.04
C PRO A 223 2.14 10.77 -6.05
N MET A 224 1.13 10.33 -6.81
CA MET A 224 0.29 11.22 -7.60
C MET A 224 -0.54 12.10 -6.66
N ARG A 225 -0.61 13.40 -6.96
CA ARG A 225 -1.35 14.38 -6.16
C ARG A 225 -2.69 14.62 -6.84
N ILE A 226 -3.75 14.11 -6.24
CA ILE A 226 -5.09 14.12 -6.82
C ILE A 226 -5.93 15.18 -6.10
N VAL A 227 -6.55 16.08 -6.86
CA VAL A 227 -7.50 17.06 -6.33
C VAL A 227 -8.90 16.75 -6.86
N VAL A 228 -9.84 16.48 -5.96
CA VAL A 228 -11.27 16.42 -6.29
C VAL A 228 -11.79 17.86 -6.31
N ASP A 229 -11.81 18.45 -7.52
CA ASP A 229 -12.22 19.82 -7.81
C ASP A 229 -13.38 19.80 -8.79
N SER A 230 -14.56 19.41 -8.30
CA SER A 230 -15.74 19.13 -9.13
C SER A 230 -16.07 20.25 -10.12
N ASP A 231 -15.96 21.52 -9.71
CA ASP A 231 -16.24 22.69 -10.58
C ASP A 231 -15.01 23.16 -11.37
N GLY A 232 -13.82 22.59 -11.11
CA GLY A 232 -12.56 22.96 -11.76
C GLY A 232 -12.12 24.39 -11.46
N THR A 233 -12.40 24.92 -10.27
CA THR A 233 -12.13 26.33 -9.93
C THR A 233 -11.13 26.54 -8.81
N ALA A 234 -10.74 25.49 -8.08
CA ALA A 234 -9.84 25.57 -6.94
C ALA A 234 -8.37 25.61 -7.36
N VAL A 235 -7.96 24.73 -8.27
CA VAL A 235 -6.55 24.67 -8.71
C VAL A 235 -6.29 25.75 -9.76
N LYS A 236 -5.23 26.53 -9.54
CA LYS A 236 -4.77 27.60 -10.45
C LYS A 236 -3.41 27.25 -11.05
N GLU A 237 -3.09 27.83 -12.20
CA GLU A 237 -1.86 27.61 -12.94
C GLU A 237 -0.61 27.99 -12.12
N ASN A 238 -0.74 28.99 -11.23
CA ASN A 238 0.33 29.42 -10.33
C ASN A 238 0.32 28.71 -8.96
N SER A 239 -0.57 27.75 -8.74
CA SER A 239 -0.62 26.98 -7.48
C SER A 239 0.66 26.16 -7.29
N ARG A 240 0.97 25.84 -6.03
CA ARG A 240 2.13 25.01 -5.69
C ARG A 240 2.02 23.60 -6.27
N LEU A 241 0.81 23.08 -6.44
CA LEU A 241 0.60 21.80 -7.13
C LEU A 241 1.12 21.85 -8.57
N ILE A 242 0.70 22.85 -9.34
CA ILE A 242 1.04 22.97 -10.77
C ILE A 242 2.50 23.37 -10.97
N THR A 243 2.99 24.35 -10.23
CA THR A 243 4.38 24.83 -10.35
C THR A 243 5.42 23.77 -9.96
N THR A 244 5.02 22.70 -9.26
CA THR A 244 5.88 21.56 -8.90
C THR A 244 5.47 20.26 -9.59
N VAL A 245 4.72 20.31 -10.69
CA VAL A 245 4.28 19.10 -11.42
C VAL A 245 5.44 18.23 -11.91
N ALA A 246 6.60 18.84 -12.17
CA ALA A 246 7.83 18.13 -12.54
C ALA A 246 8.41 17.29 -11.38
N GLU A 247 8.09 17.63 -10.12
CA GLU A 247 8.54 16.87 -8.94
C GLU A 247 7.64 15.67 -8.65
N ALA A 248 6.33 15.80 -8.90
CA ALA A 248 5.33 14.75 -8.67
C ALA A 248 4.10 14.97 -9.56
N PRO A 249 3.50 13.91 -10.13
CA PRO A 249 2.36 14.06 -11.03
C PRO A 249 1.15 14.65 -10.31
N VAL A 250 0.33 15.39 -11.05
CA VAL A 250 -0.91 16.02 -10.55
C VAL A 250 -2.07 15.56 -11.42
N MET A 251 -3.16 15.14 -10.78
CA MET A 251 -4.44 14.87 -11.43
C MET A 251 -5.52 15.73 -10.80
N ILE A 252 -6.37 16.32 -11.63
CA ILE A 252 -7.49 17.15 -11.19
C ILE A 252 -8.76 16.49 -11.69
N CYS A 253 -9.62 16.09 -10.75
CA CYS A 253 -10.89 15.46 -11.04
C CYS A 253 -11.98 16.52 -11.12
N VAL A 254 -12.63 16.63 -12.27
CA VAL A 254 -13.62 17.68 -12.58
C VAL A 254 -14.91 17.07 -13.11
N ARG A 255 -16.03 17.80 -13.03
CA ARG A 255 -17.28 17.44 -13.71
C ARG A 255 -17.19 17.77 -15.20
N ARG A 256 -18.14 17.24 -15.97
CA ARG A 256 -18.24 17.47 -17.42
C ARG A 256 -18.43 18.94 -17.80
N ASN A 257 -19.05 19.73 -16.92
CA ASN A 257 -19.39 21.14 -17.12
C ASN A 257 -18.31 22.10 -16.59
N ALA A 258 -17.17 21.62 -16.10
CA ALA A 258 -16.06 22.48 -15.68
C ALA A 258 -15.54 23.32 -16.86
N ASP A 259 -14.98 24.49 -16.58
CA ASP A 259 -14.46 25.41 -17.59
C ASP A 259 -13.39 24.73 -18.46
N ALA A 260 -13.76 24.46 -19.72
CA ALA A 260 -12.94 23.74 -20.67
C ALA A 260 -11.66 24.49 -21.04
N GLU A 261 -11.63 25.82 -21.00
CA GLU A 261 -10.41 26.58 -21.24
C GLU A 261 -9.47 26.51 -20.05
N HIS A 262 -10.01 26.61 -18.84
CA HIS A 262 -9.23 26.46 -17.61
C HIS A 262 -8.60 25.07 -17.50
N CYS A 263 -9.37 24.01 -17.73
CA CYS A 263 -8.86 22.65 -17.78
C CYS A 263 -7.73 22.51 -18.82
N ARG A 264 -7.88 23.12 -20.00
CA ARG A 264 -6.85 23.07 -21.06
C ARG A 264 -5.57 23.79 -20.64
N ARG A 265 -5.67 24.93 -19.94
CA ARG A 265 -4.50 25.64 -19.39
C ARG A 265 -3.77 24.79 -18.35
N LEU A 266 -4.50 24.11 -17.47
CA LEU A 266 -3.93 23.18 -16.49
C LEU A 266 -3.25 21.97 -17.16
N GLN A 267 -3.86 21.41 -18.22
CA GLN A 267 -3.25 20.34 -19.02
C GLN A 267 -1.95 20.79 -19.69
N ASN A 268 -1.96 21.98 -20.30
CA ASN A 268 -0.76 22.56 -20.92
C ASN A 268 0.34 22.84 -19.88
N ALA A 269 -0.03 23.07 -18.62
CA ALA A 269 0.90 23.19 -17.50
C ALA A 269 1.38 21.84 -16.94
N GLY A 270 0.93 20.71 -17.50
CA GLY A 270 1.40 19.36 -17.17
C GLY A 270 0.49 18.54 -16.25
N ALA A 271 -0.65 19.09 -15.81
CA ALA A 271 -1.61 18.33 -14.99
C ALA A 271 -2.46 17.38 -15.83
N GLU A 272 -2.80 16.23 -15.28
CA GLU A 272 -3.81 15.34 -15.84
C GLU A 272 -5.22 15.81 -15.44
N ILE A 273 -6.18 15.79 -16.36
CA ILE A 273 -7.58 16.08 -16.06
C ILE A 273 -8.39 14.80 -16.19
N LEU A 274 -9.02 14.38 -15.09
CA LEU A 274 -9.96 13.27 -15.05
C LEU A 274 -11.39 13.82 -15.01
N VAL A 275 -12.16 13.58 -16.06
CA VAL A 275 -13.57 13.99 -16.09
C VAL A 275 -14.43 12.92 -15.43
N LEU A 276 -15.09 13.27 -14.33
CA LEU A 276 -16.07 12.45 -13.61
C LEU A 276 -17.48 12.96 -13.98
N PRO A 277 -18.20 12.30 -14.92
CA PRO A 277 -19.42 12.83 -15.52
C PRO A 277 -20.65 12.64 -14.62
N THR A 278 -20.59 13.10 -13.37
CA THR A 278 -21.67 13.00 -12.38
C THR A 278 -21.67 14.22 -11.45
N GLU A 279 -22.86 14.64 -11.06
CA GLU A 279 -23.10 15.70 -10.08
C GLU A 279 -23.05 15.18 -8.64
N SER A 280 -23.17 13.87 -8.43
CA SER A 280 -23.16 13.23 -7.11
C SER A 280 -21.73 13.13 -6.56
N PRO A 281 -21.39 13.75 -5.42
CA PRO A 281 -20.08 13.57 -4.80
C PRO A 281 -19.75 12.09 -4.49
N ALA A 282 -20.77 11.30 -4.16
CA ALA A 282 -20.61 9.88 -3.89
C ALA A 282 -20.19 9.09 -5.15
N ASP A 283 -20.81 9.39 -6.28
CA ASP A 283 -20.46 8.76 -7.56
C ASP A 283 -19.07 9.21 -8.02
N GLN A 284 -18.69 10.47 -7.77
CA GLN A 284 -17.35 10.97 -8.08
C GLN A 284 -16.28 10.17 -7.35
N VAL A 285 -16.45 9.94 -6.05
CA VAL A 285 -15.52 9.11 -5.26
C VAL A 285 -15.47 7.68 -5.79
N SER A 286 -16.62 7.07 -6.07
CA SER A 286 -16.70 5.69 -6.59
C SER A 286 -16.02 5.54 -7.96
N LEU A 287 -16.25 6.50 -8.87
CA LEU A 287 -15.61 6.52 -10.18
C LEU A 287 -14.10 6.76 -10.07
N LEU A 288 -13.67 7.65 -9.16
CA LEU A 288 -12.24 7.86 -8.88
C LEU A 288 -11.59 6.55 -8.44
N LEU A 289 -12.15 5.85 -7.44
CA LEU A 289 -11.57 4.58 -6.97
C LEU A 289 -11.52 3.51 -8.06
N THR A 290 -12.53 3.47 -8.93
CA THR A 290 -12.54 2.57 -10.10
C THR A 290 -11.39 2.90 -11.05
N GLU A 291 -11.19 4.17 -11.39
CA GLU A 291 -10.09 4.63 -12.25
C GLU A 291 -8.72 4.27 -11.64
N LEU A 292 -8.53 4.54 -10.35
CA LEU A 292 -7.25 4.25 -9.67
C LEU A 292 -6.98 2.74 -9.59
N GLY A 293 -8.02 1.92 -9.40
CA GLY A 293 -7.91 0.46 -9.46
C GLY A 293 -7.56 -0.06 -10.86
N GLN A 294 -8.11 0.53 -11.92
CA GLN A 294 -7.74 0.20 -13.31
C GLN A 294 -6.26 0.53 -13.59
N ARG A 295 -5.75 1.61 -13.00
CA ARG A 295 -4.32 1.99 -13.01
C ARG A 295 -3.44 1.12 -12.13
N LYS A 296 -4.01 0.11 -11.46
CA LYS A 296 -3.31 -0.79 -10.52
C LYS A 296 -2.66 -0.06 -9.34
N MET A 297 -3.25 1.07 -8.93
CA MET A 297 -2.88 1.67 -7.66
C MET A 297 -3.41 0.78 -6.53
N THR A 298 -2.54 0.50 -5.57
CA THR A 298 -2.81 -0.35 -4.41
C THR A 298 -3.18 0.45 -3.18
N ASN A 299 -2.54 1.60 -2.95
CA ASN A 299 -2.66 2.36 -1.72
C ASN A 299 -2.87 3.85 -2.03
N ILE A 300 -3.93 4.43 -1.50
CA ILE A 300 -4.16 5.88 -1.59
C ILE A 300 -4.35 6.49 -0.19
N LEU A 301 -3.90 7.73 -0.04
CA LEU A 301 -4.05 8.50 1.19
C LEU A 301 -4.97 9.69 0.98
N ILE A 302 -6.07 9.75 1.72
CA ILE A 302 -6.96 10.90 1.77
C ILE A 302 -6.46 11.88 2.83
N GLU A 303 -5.99 13.05 2.39
CA GLU A 303 -5.68 14.21 3.23
C GLU A 303 -6.54 15.39 2.79
N ALA A 304 -7.79 15.43 3.26
CA ALA A 304 -8.78 16.39 2.82
C ALA A 304 -9.54 17.02 4.00
N GLY A 305 -10.32 18.07 3.70
CA GLY A 305 -11.29 18.61 4.63
C GLY A 305 -12.45 17.64 4.93
N SER A 306 -13.28 18.01 5.91
CA SER A 306 -14.38 17.18 6.42
C SER A 306 -15.37 16.72 5.36
N GLY A 307 -15.65 17.52 4.33
CA GLY A 307 -16.63 17.15 3.28
C GLY A 307 -16.24 15.91 2.50
N LEU A 308 -15.00 15.86 1.99
CA LEU A 308 -14.53 14.70 1.22
C LEU A 308 -14.34 13.49 2.14
N LEU A 309 -13.71 13.67 3.31
CA LEU A 309 -13.57 12.60 4.31
C LEU A 309 -14.93 12.01 4.73
N GLY A 310 -15.93 12.87 4.95
CA GLY A 310 -17.30 12.46 5.27
C GLY A 310 -17.93 11.64 4.16
N THR A 311 -17.73 12.04 2.90
CA THR A 311 -18.25 11.27 1.74
C THR A 311 -17.63 9.86 1.68
N PHE A 312 -16.33 9.73 1.88
CA PHE A 312 -15.67 8.41 1.95
C PHE A 312 -16.17 7.58 3.14
N PHE A 313 -16.42 8.21 4.29
CA PHE A 313 -16.93 7.55 5.49
C PHE A 313 -18.36 7.05 5.30
N ASP A 314 -19.26 7.89 4.79
CA ASP A 314 -20.68 7.57 4.58
C ASP A 314 -20.85 6.42 3.57
N LEU A 315 -19.93 6.31 2.60
CA LEU A 315 -19.90 5.22 1.62
C LEU A 315 -19.16 3.97 2.12
N GLN A 316 -18.63 3.96 3.34
CA GLN A 316 -17.83 2.86 3.90
C GLN A 316 -16.63 2.50 3.00
N LEU A 317 -15.98 3.52 2.42
CA LEU A 317 -14.84 3.38 1.52
C LEU A 317 -13.49 3.67 2.18
N ILE A 318 -13.46 3.81 3.52
CA ILE A 318 -12.23 3.97 4.29
C ILE A 318 -11.83 2.61 4.86
N ASP A 319 -10.66 2.13 4.47
CA ASP A 319 -10.16 0.83 4.93
C ASP A 319 -9.25 0.96 6.16
N GLU A 320 -8.52 2.08 6.27
CA GLU A 320 -7.63 2.36 7.40
C GLU A 320 -7.65 3.83 7.81
N VAL A 321 -7.53 4.09 9.11
CA VAL A 321 -7.64 5.42 9.69
C VAL A 321 -6.35 5.80 10.45
N HIS A 322 -5.79 6.95 10.09
CA HIS A 322 -4.63 7.58 10.73
C HIS A 322 -5.04 8.88 11.42
N VAL A 323 -5.40 8.80 12.70
CA VAL A 323 -5.80 9.98 13.50
C VAL A 323 -4.64 10.49 14.34
N TYR A 324 -4.36 11.79 14.23
CA TYR A 324 -3.39 12.48 15.07
C TYR A 324 -4.13 13.41 16.04
N ILE A 325 -4.11 13.08 17.33
CA ILE A 325 -4.80 13.84 18.37
C ILE A 325 -3.79 14.72 19.11
N ALA A 326 -4.00 16.04 19.04
CA ALA A 326 -3.21 17.00 19.79
C ALA A 326 -3.83 17.25 21.17
N PRO A 327 -3.03 17.37 22.24
CA PRO A 327 -3.52 17.70 23.59
C PRO A 327 -3.87 19.20 23.70
N LYS A 328 -4.80 19.65 22.86
CA LYS A 328 -5.30 21.03 22.74
C LYS A 328 -6.82 20.99 22.80
N LEU A 329 -7.43 22.07 23.28
CA LEU A 329 -8.88 22.30 23.24
C LEU A 329 -9.12 23.62 22.51
N VAL A 330 -10.01 23.63 21.51
CA VAL A 330 -10.19 24.78 20.61
C VAL A 330 -11.66 25.24 20.52
N GLY A 331 -12.61 24.48 21.07
CA GLY A 331 -13.98 24.94 21.33
C GLY A 331 -15.04 24.46 20.34
#